data_AF-A0A653SXN9-F1
#
_entry.id   AF-A0A653SXN9-F1
#
_cell.length_a   1.000
_cell.length_b   1.000
_cell.length_c   1.000
_cell.angle_alpha   90.00
_cell.angle_beta   90.00
_cell.angle_gamma   90.00
#
_symmetry.space_group_name_H-M   'P 1'
#
loop_
_entity.id
_entity.type
_entity.pdbx_description
1 polymer ?
#
loop_
_entity_poly.entity_id
_entity_poly.type
_entity_poly.pdbx_seq_one_letter_code
_entity_poly.pdbx_strand_id
1 'polypeptide(L)'
;MPDVPAWLSTKFDAKTVAKRAAEFVGNMDARHPGLVETLRDDPLEALAQFGEVTFTLSAHQQSGKCSVLGSYTTFTDPPTISVTRRGQGQTWFSALHELGHHEQQGDFAWTVALDTIDDERRRGRLEEQICEAFAAEILLGADVVDEIIGDDIPTAKSIADLHHATGASRAACAVRVLQLLRAEGLVMVATLEGEVLFSTGSGDVFAPKKGTVQPPDSVVARAADAGTSSSRDASVMYGTGRQQHGFAADAVRDDDYVYAVFTAGKPGWVTGFYASKNLYWGSAEHDCRCGATFTRGAEAYCETCNRGDTCPECGVCACAPEPVRDLTCTDCFMVWPTSHYLPGGTVCQGCRED
;
A
#
# COMPACT_ATOMS: atom_id res chain seq x y z
N MET A 1 -20.76 27.81 -16.79
CA MET A 1 -20.17 26.67 -16.08
C MET A 1 -19.40 27.26 -14.92
N PRO A 2 -19.62 26.84 -13.66
CA PRO A 2 -18.72 27.25 -12.58
C PRO A 2 -17.30 26.83 -12.98
N ASP A 3 -16.33 27.70 -12.75
CA ASP A 3 -14.93 27.43 -13.06
C ASP A 3 -14.50 26.16 -12.32
N VAL A 4 -14.10 25.15 -13.07
CA VAL A 4 -13.55 23.91 -12.52
C VAL A 4 -12.33 24.30 -11.68
N PRO A 5 -12.34 24.05 -10.37
CA PRO A 5 -11.22 24.44 -9.53
C PRO A 5 -9.87 23.95 -10.08
N ALA A 6 -8.86 24.81 -10.12
CA ALA A 6 -7.57 24.53 -10.77
C ALA A 6 -6.89 23.22 -10.29
N TRP A 7 -7.17 22.79 -9.06
CA TRP A 7 -6.65 21.54 -8.47
C TRP A 7 -7.26 20.26 -9.08
N LEU A 8 -8.34 20.33 -9.86
CA LEU A 8 -8.86 19.17 -10.61
C LEU A 8 -8.02 18.83 -11.84
N SER A 9 -7.21 19.78 -12.31
CA SER A 9 -6.28 19.56 -13.42
C SER A 9 -4.97 18.90 -12.98
N THR A 10 -4.69 18.84 -11.68
CA THR A 10 -3.51 18.19 -11.12
C THR A 10 -3.74 16.70 -10.91
N LYS A 11 -2.70 15.88 -11.07
CA LYS A 11 -2.73 14.48 -10.65
C LYS A 11 -3.13 14.43 -9.16
N PHE A 12 -4.10 13.57 -8.82
CA PHE A 12 -4.48 13.29 -7.44
C PHE A 12 -3.40 12.44 -6.77
N ASP A 13 -2.31 13.08 -6.41
CA ASP A 13 -1.23 12.48 -5.63
C ASP A 13 -1.59 12.46 -4.13
N ALA A 14 -0.74 11.80 -3.34
CA ALA A 14 -0.95 11.63 -1.90
C ALA A 14 -1.10 12.99 -1.17
N LYS A 15 -0.40 14.03 -1.63
CA LYS A 15 -0.45 15.38 -1.05
C LYS A 15 -1.78 16.06 -1.31
N THR A 16 -2.31 15.92 -2.53
CA THR A 16 -3.61 16.49 -2.89
C THR A 16 -4.73 15.84 -2.07
N VAL A 17 -4.68 14.51 -1.89
CA VAL A 17 -5.62 13.78 -1.03
C VAL A 17 -5.52 14.25 0.43
N ALA A 18 -4.31 14.31 0.99
CA ALA A 18 -4.08 14.77 2.35
C ALA A 18 -4.60 16.20 2.58
N LYS A 19 -4.30 17.11 1.64
CA LYS A 19 -4.77 18.49 1.71
C LYS A 19 -6.30 18.57 1.71
N ARG A 20 -6.98 17.80 0.86
CA ARG A 20 -8.46 17.79 0.80
C ARG A 20 -9.07 17.23 2.08
N ALA A 21 -8.52 16.14 2.61
CA ALA A 21 -8.93 15.62 3.90
C ALA A 21 -8.78 16.67 5.02
N ALA A 22 -7.65 17.37 5.09
CA ALA A 22 -7.44 18.43 6.07
C ALA A 22 -8.41 19.62 5.89
N GLU A 23 -8.77 19.97 4.65
CA GLU A 23 -9.80 20.99 4.38
C GLU A 23 -11.18 20.53 4.87
N PHE A 24 -11.57 19.27 4.68
CA PHE A 24 -12.80 18.73 5.25
C PHE A 24 -12.80 18.75 6.78
N VAL A 25 -11.71 18.32 7.41
CA VAL A 25 -11.54 18.39 8.88
C VAL A 25 -11.69 19.84 9.37
N GLY A 26 -11.03 20.80 8.71
CA GLY A 26 -11.11 22.23 9.08
C GLY A 26 -12.49 22.83 8.86
N ASN A 27 -13.18 22.47 7.78
CA ASN A 27 -14.55 22.92 7.51
C ASN A 27 -15.54 22.35 8.52
N MET A 28 -15.40 21.08 8.89
CA MET A 28 -16.20 20.42 9.92
C MET A 28 -16.01 21.12 11.28
N ASP A 29 -14.78 21.37 11.70
CA ASP A 29 -14.51 22.06 12.97
C ASP A 29 -14.98 23.51 12.96
N ALA A 30 -14.91 24.20 11.82
CA ALA A 30 -15.46 25.55 11.69
C ALA A 30 -16.99 25.58 11.86
N ARG A 31 -17.69 24.54 11.40
CA ARG A 31 -19.15 24.38 11.60
C ARG A 31 -19.49 23.92 13.02
N HIS A 32 -18.63 23.09 13.62
CA HIS A 32 -18.81 22.52 14.96
C HIS A 32 -17.52 22.66 15.79
N PRO A 33 -17.26 23.85 16.38
CA PRO A 33 -16.01 24.10 17.08
C PRO A 33 -15.74 23.11 18.21
N GLY A 34 -14.57 22.48 18.20
CA GLY A 34 -14.13 21.50 19.20
C GLY A 34 -14.55 20.06 18.89
N LEU A 35 -15.32 19.83 17.82
CA LEU A 35 -15.75 18.49 17.44
C LEU A 35 -14.55 17.62 17.06
N VAL A 36 -13.55 18.15 16.38
CA VAL A 36 -12.36 17.37 15.96
C VAL A 36 -11.61 16.80 17.16
N GLU A 37 -11.48 17.57 18.25
CA GLU A 37 -10.84 17.10 19.48
C GLU A 37 -11.66 15.96 20.11
N THR A 38 -12.98 16.15 20.23
CA THR A 38 -13.85 15.08 20.78
C THR A 38 -13.88 13.83 19.92
N LEU A 39 -13.84 13.97 18.58
CA LEU A 39 -13.76 12.86 17.65
C LEU A 39 -12.41 12.13 17.72
N ARG A 40 -11.32 12.83 18.04
CA ARG A 40 -10.01 12.21 18.24
C ARG A 40 -10.00 11.36 19.51
N ASP A 41 -10.65 11.84 20.57
CA ASP A 41 -10.66 11.20 21.89
C ASP A 41 -11.65 10.03 21.98
N ASP A 42 -12.87 10.19 21.47
CA ASP A 42 -13.85 9.10 21.33
C ASP A 42 -14.80 9.37 20.14
N PRO A 43 -14.46 8.86 18.94
CA PRO A 43 -15.29 9.02 17.76
C PRO A 43 -16.73 8.51 17.94
N LEU A 44 -16.92 7.47 18.75
CA LEU A 44 -18.23 6.81 18.85
C LEU A 44 -19.17 7.61 19.74
N GLU A 45 -18.65 8.12 20.86
CA GLU A 45 -19.41 9.02 21.73
C GLU A 45 -19.70 10.35 21.02
N ALA A 46 -18.70 10.94 20.36
CA ALA A 46 -18.86 12.18 19.61
C ALA A 46 -19.91 12.03 18.48
N LEU A 47 -19.85 10.95 17.69
CA LEU A 47 -20.84 10.69 16.63
C LEU A 47 -22.25 10.44 17.17
N ALA A 48 -22.39 9.82 18.35
CA ALA A 48 -23.69 9.64 18.99
C ALA A 48 -24.33 10.98 19.41
N GLN A 49 -23.53 12.02 19.62
CA GLN A 49 -23.97 13.36 20.03
C GLN A 49 -23.98 14.37 18.88
N PHE A 50 -23.41 14.03 17.71
CA PHE A 50 -23.17 14.97 16.61
C PHE A 50 -24.44 15.57 16.01
N GLY A 51 -25.54 14.79 15.94
CA GLY A 51 -26.86 15.28 15.54
C GLY A 51 -27.06 15.49 14.02
N GLU A 52 -25.99 15.65 13.23
CA GLU A 52 -26.09 15.71 11.75
C GLU A 52 -26.24 14.32 11.10
N VAL A 53 -25.93 13.26 11.85
CA VAL A 53 -26.07 11.87 11.44
C VAL A 53 -26.67 11.03 12.56
N THR A 54 -27.39 9.97 12.18
CA THR A 54 -27.73 8.88 13.09
C THR A 54 -26.57 7.90 13.14
N PHE A 55 -25.97 7.66 14.31
CA PHE A 55 -24.91 6.67 14.46
C PHE A 55 -25.43 5.35 15.02
N THR A 56 -25.08 4.24 14.39
CA THR A 56 -25.40 2.89 14.87
C THR A 56 -24.17 1.99 14.89
N LEU A 57 -24.04 1.23 15.98
CA LEU A 57 -22.95 0.27 16.16
C LEU A 57 -23.53 -1.15 16.23
N SER A 58 -23.19 -1.97 15.24
CA SER A 58 -23.69 -3.33 15.10
C SER A 58 -22.66 -4.36 15.53
N ALA A 59 -23.10 -5.43 16.20
CA ALA A 59 -22.24 -6.59 16.51
C ALA A 59 -22.10 -7.55 15.31
N HIS A 60 -23.02 -7.47 14.35
CA HIS A 60 -23.04 -8.33 13.17
C HIS A 60 -22.30 -7.69 12.00
N GLN A 61 -21.52 -8.52 11.29
CA GLN A 61 -20.75 -8.09 10.12
C GLN A 61 -21.69 -7.68 8.99
N GLN A 62 -21.62 -6.40 8.62
CA GLN A 62 -22.27 -5.94 7.40
C GLN A 62 -21.48 -6.43 6.17
N SER A 63 -22.19 -6.86 5.13
CA SER A 63 -21.59 -7.20 3.84
C SER A 63 -21.31 -5.91 3.06
N GLY A 64 -20.04 -5.56 2.87
CA GLY A 64 -19.60 -4.38 2.12
C GLY A 64 -18.39 -4.68 1.25
N LYS A 65 -18.20 -3.88 0.19
CA LYS A 65 -17.05 -3.97 -0.75
C LYS A 65 -15.86 -3.10 -0.33
N CYS A 66 -16.03 -2.19 0.64
CA CYS A 66 -14.97 -1.33 1.17
C CYS A 66 -14.04 -2.13 2.11
N SER A 67 -12.79 -1.68 2.24
CA SER A 67 -11.80 -2.20 3.20
C SER A 67 -12.27 -2.04 4.65
N VAL A 68 -13.16 -1.06 4.86
CA VAL A 68 -13.83 -0.67 6.10
C VAL A 68 -15.15 -1.46 6.30
N LEU A 69 -15.48 -1.80 7.55
CA LEU A 69 -16.71 -2.51 7.92
C LEU A 69 -17.81 -1.55 8.39
N GLY A 70 -18.02 -0.50 7.61
CA GLY A 70 -19.03 0.54 7.82
C GLY A 70 -19.95 0.71 6.61
N SER A 71 -21.01 1.47 6.80
CA SER A 71 -21.83 2.01 5.71
C SER A 71 -22.43 3.37 6.08
N TYR A 72 -22.39 4.27 5.12
CA TYR A 72 -23.11 5.54 5.14
C TYR A 72 -24.32 5.48 4.23
N THR A 73 -25.49 5.87 4.74
CA THR A 73 -26.76 5.82 3.99
C THR A 73 -27.50 7.15 4.08
N THR A 74 -27.91 7.67 2.92
CA THR A 74 -28.61 8.97 2.78
C THR A 74 -30.14 8.83 2.71
N PHE A 75 -30.67 7.60 2.82
CA PHE A 75 -32.12 7.34 2.75
C PHE A 75 -32.87 7.62 4.06
N THR A 76 -32.15 8.01 5.11
CA THR A 76 -32.71 8.42 6.41
C THR A 76 -32.49 9.92 6.61
N ASP A 77 -33.32 10.53 7.46
CA ASP A 77 -33.18 11.92 7.88
C ASP A 77 -33.12 11.98 9.42
N PRO A 78 -31.96 12.28 10.04
CA PRO A 78 -30.66 12.53 9.38
C PRO A 78 -30.06 11.26 8.73
N PRO A 79 -29.07 11.39 7.83
CA PRO A 79 -28.33 10.26 7.24
C PRO A 79 -27.76 9.32 8.31
N THR A 80 -27.66 8.02 8.02
CA THR A 80 -27.22 7.01 8.99
C THR A 80 -25.82 6.51 8.68
N ILE A 81 -24.94 6.57 9.69
CA ILE A 81 -23.66 5.86 9.75
C ILE A 81 -23.86 4.57 10.54
N SER A 82 -23.51 3.44 9.95
CA SER A 82 -23.53 2.14 10.60
C SER A 82 -22.14 1.53 10.60
N VAL A 83 -21.66 1.07 11.75
CA VAL A 83 -20.32 0.46 11.86
C VAL A 83 -20.41 -0.91 12.54
N THR A 84 -19.63 -1.87 12.05
CA THR A 84 -19.46 -3.17 12.72
C THR A 84 -18.41 -3.05 13.82
N ARG A 85 -18.76 -3.48 15.05
CA ARG A 85 -17.83 -3.53 16.18
C ARG A 85 -16.69 -4.53 15.93
N ARG A 86 -15.46 -4.07 16.14
CA ARG A 86 -14.18 -4.79 16.08
C ARG A 86 -13.27 -4.28 17.21
N GLY A 87 -11.96 -4.44 17.08
CA GLY A 87 -11.01 -3.76 17.97
C GLY A 87 -11.18 -2.24 17.88
N GLN A 88 -10.96 -1.53 19.00
CA GLN A 88 -11.26 -0.11 19.15
C GLN A 88 -10.78 0.74 17.97
N GLY A 89 -9.48 0.70 17.65
CA GLY A 89 -8.92 1.48 16.54
C GLY A 89 -9.56 1.18 15.18
N GLN A 90 -9.90 -0.09 14.89
CA GLN A 90 -10.58 -0.44 13.64
C GLN A 90 -12.00 0.11 13.58
N THR A 91 -12.74 0.03 14.68
CA THR A 91 -14.09 0.60 14.78
C THR A 91 -14.07 2.12 14.68
N TRP A 92 -13.11 2.78 15.34
CA TRP A 92 -12.91 4.22 15.26
C TRP A 92 -12.57 4.70 13.86
N PHE A 93 -11.59 4.08 13.22
CA PHE A 93 -11.24 4.38 11.83
C PHE A 93 -12.43 4.17 10.90
N SER A 94 -13.20 3.10 11.10
CA SER A 94 -14.40 2.84 10.30
C SER A 94 -15.46 3.93 10.48
N ALA A 95 -15.73 4.34 11.71
CA ALA A 95 -16.71 5.38 12.00
C ALA A 95 -16.33 6.73 11.40
N LEU A 96 -15.05 7.11 11.51
CA LEU A 96 -14.53 8.34 10.93
C LEU A 96 -14.46 8.28 9.40
N HIS A 97 -14.22 7.11 8.81
CA HIS A 97 -14.26 6.94 7.36
C HIS A 97 -15.68 7.20 6.82
N GLU A 98 -16.71 6.64 7.45
CA GLU A 98 -18.10 6.91 7.06
C GLU A 98 -18.50 8.38 7.32
N LEU A 99 -17.98 9.01 8.37
CA LEU A 99 -18.13 10.45 8.58
C LEU A 99 -17.48 11.25 7.44
N GLY A 100 -16.34 10.79 6.93
CA GLY A 100 -15.71 11.36 5.73
C GLY A 100 -16.61 11.32 4.50
N HIS A 101 -17.42 10.26 4.33
CA HIS A 101 -18.44 10.23 3.26
C HIS A 101 -19.53 11.26 3.48
N HIS A 102 -19.98 11.44 4.73
CA HIS A 102 -20.95 12.48 5.07
C HIS A 102 -20.42 13.89 4.70
N GLU A 103 -19.20 14.20 5.10
CA GLU A 103 -18.54 15.49 4.81
C GLU A 103 -18.41 15.73 3.30
N GLN A 104 -18.01 14.72 2.54
CA GLN A 104 -17.92 14.82 1.08
C GLN A 104 -19.28 15.11 0.44
N GLN A 105 -20.35 14.46 0.90
CA GLN A 105 -21.71 14.66 0.35
C GLN A 105 -22.28 16.04 0.68
N GLY A 106 -21.84 16.66 1.79
CA GLY A 106 -22.23 18.01 2.17
C GLY A 106 -21.52 19.12 1.37
N ASP A 107 -20.43 18.82 0.67
CA ASP A 107 -19.66 19.80 -0.08
C ASP A 107 -20.06 19.83 -1.56
N PHE A 108 -20.78 20.90 -1.92
CA PHE A 108 -21.24 21.11 -3.29
C PHE A 108 -20.08 21.32 -4.29
N ALA A 109 -19.04 22.04 -3.90
CA ALA A 109 -17.90 22.30 -4.80
C ALA A 109 -17.12 21.02 -5.07
N TRP A 110 -16.97 20.17 -4.06
CA TRP A 110 -16.42 18.83 -4.18
C TRP A 110 -17.27 17.92 -5.07
N THR A 111 -18.59 17.92 -4.88
CA THR A 111 -19.50 17.11 -5.71
C THR A 111 -19.40 17.50 -7.19
N VAL A 112 -19.43 18.80 -7.50
CA VAL A 112 -19.24 19.31 -8.86
C VAL A 112 -17.86 18.93 -9.41
N ALA A 113 -16.83 18.97 -8.58
CA ALA A 113 -15.48 18.60 -8.94
C ALA A 113 -15.39 17.11 -9.34
N LEU A 114 -15.94 16.21 -8.52
CA LEU A 114 -15.98 14.77 -8.81
C LEU A 114 -16.72 14.43 -10.10
N ASP A 115 -17.79 15.16 -10.41
CA ASP A 115 -18.56 14.97 -11.64
C ASP A 115 -17.76 15.25 -12.92
N THR A 116 -16.66 16.02 -12.83
CA THR A 116 -15.74 16.22 -13.97
C THR A 116 -14.81 15.03 -14.25
N ILE A 117 -14.78 14.03 -13.36
CA ILE A 117 -13.96 12.83 -13.53
C ILE A 117 -14.77 11.76 -14.25
N ASP A 118 -14.56 11.60 -15.56
CA ASP A 118 -15.30 10.64 -16.40
C ASP A 118 -15.05 9.16 -16.02
N ASP A 119 -13.87 8.84 -15.47
CA ASP A 119 -13.54 7.48 -15.03
C ASP A 119 -14.16 7.21 -13.64
N GLU A 120 -15.30 6.52 -13.63
CA GLU A 120 -16.01 6.10 -12.41
C GLU A 120 -15.10 5.34 -11.42
N ARG A 121 -14.16 4.52 -11.90
CA ARG A 121 -13.26 3.78 -11.01
C ARG A 121 -12.25 4.72 -10.36
N ARG A 122 -11.78 5.72 -11.10
CA ARG A 122 -10.88 6.74 -10.57
C ARG A 122 -11.61 7.64 -9.57
N ARG A 123 -12.84 8.05 -9.90
CA ARG A 123 -13.72 8.82 -9.02
C ARG A 123 -13.94 8.11 -7.68
N GLY A 124 -14.43 6.87 -7.73
CA GLY A 124 -14.66 6.07 -6.52
C GLY A 124 -13.41 5.84 -5.69
N ARG A 125 -12.25 5.60 -6.32
CA ARG A 125 -10.98 5.48 -5.57
C ARG A 125 -10.61 6.77 -4.84
N LEU A 126 -10.82 7.93 -5.48
CA LEU A 126 -10.49 9.21 -4.90
C LEU A 126 -11.39 9.53 -3.69
N GLU A 127 -12.69 9.25 -3.80
CA GLU A 127 -13.65 9.38 -2.69
C GLU A 127 -13.20 8.57 -1.47
N GLU A 128 -12.87 7.29 -1.68
CA GLU A 128 -12.39 6.39 -0.62
C GLU A 128 -11.06 6.84 -0.02
N GLN A 129 -10.09 7.24 -0.87
CA GLN A 129 -8.79 7.75 -0.43
C GLN A 129 -8.92 8.99 0.46
N ILE A 130 -9.88 9.88 0.14
CA ILE A 130 -10.15 11.07 0.96
C ILE A 130 -10.82 10.69 2.28
N CYS A 131 -11.77 9.74 2.29
CA CYS A 131 -12.34 9.23 3.54
C CYS A 131 -11.28 8.58 4.45
N GLU A 132 -10.41 7.75 3.88
CA GLU A 132 -9.29 7.14 4.60
C GLU A 132 -8.34 8.21 5.17
N ALA A 133 -7.99 9.21 4.35
CA ALA A 133 -7.16 10.34 4.74
C ALA A 133 -7.79 11.21 5.83
N PHE A 134 -9.10 11.46 5.74
CA PHE A 134 -9.88 12.21 6.72
C PHE A 134 -9.87 11.50 8.09
N ALA A 135 -10.14 10.19 8.10
CA ALA A 135 -10.09 9.39 9.32
C ALA A 135 -8.68 9.37 9.93
N ALA A 136 -7.64 9.24 9.10
CA ALA A 136 -6.25 9.26 9.57
C ALA A 136 -5.85 10.63 10.15
N GLU A 137 -6.27 11.74 9.53
CA GLU A 137 -6.00 13.10 9.99
C GLU A 137 -6.56 13.36 11.40
N ILE A 138 -7.81 12.95 11.64
CA ILE A 138 -8.45 13.11 12.96
C ILE A 138 -7.72 12.28 14.01
N LEU A 139 -7.45 10.99 13.72
CA LEU A 139 -6.88 10.05 14.69
C LEU A 139 -5.41 10.33 15.04
N LEU A 140 -4.60 10.78 14.09
CA LEU A 140 -3.15 10.91 14.28
C LEU A 140 -2.67 12.35 14.44
N GLY A 141 -3.47 13.35 14.06
CA GLY A 141 -3.07 14.76 14.14
C GLY A 141 -1.78 15.09 13.36
N ALA A 142 -1.38 16.37 13.36
CA ALA A 142 -0.09 16.79 12.81
C ALA A 142 1.04 16.61 13.83
N ASP A 143 0.83 17.07 15.07
CA ASP A 143 1.86 17.14 16.11
C ASP A 143 2.51 15.78 16.42
N VAL A 144 1.70 14.73 16.55
CA VAL A 144 2.18 13.37 16.87
C VAL A 144 2.98 12.77 15.70
N VAL A 145 2.58 13.08 14.48
CA VAL A 145 3.24 12.60 13.27
C VAL A 145 4.60 13.29 13.11
N ASP A 146 4.66 14.59 13.40
CA ASP A 146 5.91 15.36 13.41
C ASP A 146 6.84 14.91 14.56
N GLU A 147 6.29 14.52 15.72
CA GLU A 147 7.08 13.98 16.83
C GLU A 147 7.72 12.62 16.49
N ILE A 148 6.97 11.72 15.83
CA ILE A 148 7.40 10.34 15.59
C ILE A 148 8.22 10.18 14.32
N ILE A 149 7.81 10.85 13.24
CA ILE A 149 8.46 10.75 11.92
C ILE A 149 9.31 11.99 11.65
N GLY A 150 8.82 13.19 12.00
CA GLY A 150 9.51 14.44 11.74
C GLY A 150 9.94 14.60 10.28
N ASP A 151 11.18 15.01 10.07
CA ASP A 151 11.77 15.18 8.73
C ASP A 151 12.32 13.87 8.13
N ASP A 152 12.22 12.75 8.84
CA ASP A 152 12.73 11.46 8.37
C ASP A 152 11.94 10.93 7.18
N ILE A 153 12.57 10.02 6.43
CA ILE A 153 11.90 9.39 5.30
C ILE A 153 10.94 8.32 5.85
N PRO A 154 9.64 8.40 5.53
CA PRO A 154 8.67 7.38 5.94
C PRO A 154 9.04 6.00 5.40
N THR A 155 8.98 4.98 6.26
CA THR A 155 9.27 3.55 5.96
C THR A 155 8.14 2.66 6.49
N ALA A 156 8.22 1.35 6.29
CA ALA A 156 7.27 0.43 6.91
C ALA A 156 7.37 0.44 8.44
N LYS A 157 8.57 0.68 8.99
CA LYS A 157 8.78 0.89 10.42
C LYS A 157 8.05 2.11 10.96
N SER A 158 7.93 3.19 10.19
CA SER A 158 7.14 4.37 10.59
C SER A 158 5.67 4.02 10.86
N ILE A 159 5.10 3.03 10.17
CA ILE A 159 3.73 2.56 10.42
C ILE A 159 3.63 1.89 11.80
N ALA A 160 4.58 1.02 12.12
CA ALA A 160 4.66 0.35 13.42
C ALA A 160 4.83 1.35 14.56
N ASP A 161 5.75 2.31 14.38
CA ASP A 161 6.07 3.30 15.41
C ASP A 161 4.88 4.22 15.70
N LEU A 162 4.16 4.67 14.66
CA LEU A 162 2.89 5.40 14.82
C LEU A 162 1.85 4.57 15.57
N HIS A 163 1.69 3.30 15.21
CA HIS A 163 0.71 2.42 15.86
C HIS A 163 1.01 2.25 17.35
N HIS A 164 2.27 2.01 17.71
CA HIS A 164 2.69 1.81 19.09
C HIS A 164 2.58 3.07 19.94
N ALA A 165 2.90 4.24 19.39
CA ALA A 165 2.84 5.48 20.14
C ALA A 165 1.41 5.96 20.38
N THR A 166 0.47 5.68 19.47
CA THR A 166 -0.87 6.28 19.48
C THR A 166 -1.99 5.30 19.81
N GLY A 167 -1.79 4.00 19.61
CA GLY A 167 -2.87 3.01 19.64
C GLY A 167 -3.88 3.16 18.50
N ALA A 168 -3.67 4.10 17.56
CA ALA A 168 -4.53 4.30 16.40
C ALA A 168 -4.54 3.05 15.52
N SER A 169 -5.54 2.93 14.64
CA SER A 169 -5.65 1.75 13.77
C SER A 169 -4.42 1.63 12.84
N ARG A 170 -4.00 0.39 12.55
CA ARG A 170 -2.93 0.10 11.58
C ARG A 170 -3.21 0.71 10.20
N ALA A 171 -4.49 0.76 9.81
CA ALA A 171 -4.91 1.40 8.57
C ALA A 171 -4.69 2.92 8.60
N ALA A 172 -5.05 3.59 9.70
CA ALA A 172 -4.81 5.02 9.89
C ALA A 172 -3.31 5.36 9.81
N CYS A 173 -2.48 4.56 10.48
CA CYS A 173 -1.02 4.73 10.48
C CYS A 173 -0.44 4.52 9.07
N ALA A 174 -0.92 3.50 8.34
CA ALA A 174 -0.51 3.24 6.98
C ALA A 174 -0.89 4.39 6.03
N VAL A 175 -2.14 4.88 6.11
CA VAL A 175 -2.61 6.03 5.32
C VAL A 175 -1.75 7.26 5.61
N ARG A 176 -1.44 7.53 6.88
CA ARG A 176 -0.60 8.68 7.24
C ARG A 176 0.81 8.57 6.64
N VAL A 177 1.41 7.39 6.69
CA VAL A 177 2.70 7.12 6.03
C VAL A 177 2.61 7.30 4.51
N LEU A 178 1.52 6.88 3.87
CA LEU A 178 1.30 7.09 2.44
C LEU A 178 1.29 8.58 2.07
N GLN A 179 0.63 9.42 2.87
CA GLN A 179 0.54 10.86 2.64
C GLN A 179 1.91 11.57 2.70
N LEU A 180 2.86 11.01 3.44
CA LEU A 180 4.21 11.53 3.59
C LEU A 180 5.17 11.07 2.48
N LEU A 181 4.76 10.11 1.64
CA LEU A 181 5.62 9.65 0.54
C LEU A 181 5.90 10.77 -0.46
N ARG A 182 7.15 10.86 -0.90
CA ARG A 182 7.59 11.82 -1.93
C ARG A 182 7.31 11.35 -3.36
N ALA A 183 6.94 10.09 -3.53
CA ALA A 183 6.65 9.46 -4.81
C ALA A 183 5.29 8.75 -4.74
N GLU A 184 4.65 8.57 -5.89
CA GLU A 184 3.47 7.70 -6.00
C GLU A 184 3.82 6.29 -5.51
N GLY A 185 2.87 5.65 -4.84
CA GLY A 185 3.13 4.42 -4.12
C GLY A 185 1.88 3.85 -3.48
N LEU A 186 2.06 2.74 -2.77
CA LEU A 186 1.01 2.15 -1.95
C LEU A 186 1.59 1.68 -0.62
N VAL A 187 0.69 1.57 0.35
CA VAL A 187 0.96 0.98 1.66
C VAL A 187 0.08 -0.25 1.85
N MET A 188 0.58 -1.21 2.62
CA MET A 188 -0.09 -2.47 2.86
C MET A 188 0.07 -2.91 4.31
N VAL A 189 -1.01 -3.41 4.89
CA VAL A 189 -1.04 -4.17 6.14
C VAL A 189 -1.48 -5.57 5.79
N ALA A 190 -0.67 -6.57 6.12
CA ALA A 190 -0.94 -7.98 5.85
C ALA A 190 -0.77 -8.85 7.11
N THR A 191 -1.31 -10.07 7.08
CA THR A 191 -1.01 -11.11 8.06
C THR A 191 0.38 -11.71 7.81
N LEU A 192 0.85 -12.57 8.71
CA LEU A 192 2.10 -13.33 8.52
C LEU A 192 2.04 -14.29 7.31
N GLU A 193 0.84 -14.76 6.95
CA GLU A 193 0.59 -15.58 5.76
C GLU A 193 0.54 -14.75 4.46
N GLY A 194 0.72 -13.44 4.54
CA GLY A 194 0.70 -12.53 3.39
C GLY A 194 -0.69 -12.15 2.91
N GLU A 195 -1.76 -12.44 3.67
CA GLU A 195 -3.10 -11.99 3.34
C GLU A 195 -3.23 -10.49 3.60
N VAL A 196 -3.59 -9.72 2.57
CA VAL A 196 -3.82 -8.28 2.68
C VAL A 196 -5.03 -8.01 3.57
N LEU A 197 -4.82 -7.33 4.69
CA LEU A 197 -5.88 -6.87 5.59
C LEU A 197 -6.38 -5.48 5.23
N PHE A 198 -5.46 -4.61 4.82
CA PHE A 198 -5.71 -3.25 4.38
C PHE A 198 -4.64 -2.85 3.38
N SER A 199 -5.01 -2.10 2.34
CA SER A 199 -4.05 -1.43 1.48
C SER A 199 -4.69 -0.22 0.85
N THR A 200 -3.88 0.79 0.59
CA THR A 200 -4.29 1.99 -0.14
C THR A 200 -3.12 2.53 -0.95
N GLY A 201 -3.42 3.23 -2.03
CA GLY A 201 -2.46 3.71 -3.01
C GLY A 201 -2.58 5.21 -3.23
N SER A 202 -1.64 5.81 -3.96
CA SER A 202 -1.65 7.22 -4.33
C SER A 202 -1.31 7.39 -5.82
N GLY A 203 -1.83 8.47 -6.42
CA GLY A 203 -1.65 8.71 -7.84
C GLY A 203 -2.29 7.61 -8.70
N ASP A 204 -1.53 7.08 -9.66
CA ASP A 204 -2.00 6.04 -10.57
C ASP A 204 -1.66 4.61 -10.08
N VAL A 205 -1.13 4.48 -8.86
CA VAL A 205 -0.80 3.20 -8.25
C VAL A 205 -2.06 2.57 -7.65
N PHE A 206 -2.41 1.39 -8.16
CA PHE A 206 -3.53 0.61 -7.64
C PHE A 206 -3.12 -0.13 -6.36
N ALA A 207 -4.05 -0.26 -5.42
CA ALA A 207 -3.83 -1.03 -4.19
C ALA A 207 -4.50 -2.41 -4.30
N PRO A 208 -3.86 -3.51 -3.83
CA PRO A 208 -4.47 -4.83 -3.86
C PRO A 208 -5.63 -4.95 -2.87
N LYS A 209 -6.71 -5.60 -3.28
CA LYS A 209 -7.89 -5.73 -2.42
C LYS A 209 -7.59 -6.56 -1.17
N LYS A 210 -8.30 -6.24 -0.09
CA LYS A 210 -8.38 -7.09 1.11
C LYS A 210 -8.67 -8.55 0.74
N GLY A 211 -8.01 -9.48 1.42
CA GLY A 211 -8.07 -10.92 1.16
C GLY A 211 -7.18 -11.40 0.01
N THR A 212 -6.48 -10.50 -0.70
CA THR A 212 -5.47 -10.92 -1.68
C THR A 212 -4.26 -11.46 -0.93
N VAL A 213 -3.81 -12.67 -1.26
CA VAL A 213 -2.61 -13.26 -0.68
C VAL A 213 -1.38 -12.89 -1.52
N GLN A 214 -0.37 -12.30 -0.89
CA GLN A 214 0.89 -11.98 -1.56
C GLN A 214 1.75 -13.24 -1.76
N PRO A 215 2.52 -13.35 -2.86
CA PRO A 215 3.31 -14.54 -3.14
C PRO A 215 4.38 -14.80 -2.06
N PRO A 216 4.82 -16.05 -1.85
CA PRO A 216 5.74 -16.38 -0.77
C PRO A 216 7.17 -15.81 -0.93
N ASP A 217 7.55 -15.39 -2.13
CA ASP A 217 8.80 -14.69 -2.43
C ASP A 217 8.68 -13.15 -2.39
N SER A 218 7.47 -12.64 -2.11
CA SER A 218 7.21 -11.20 -1.99
C SER A 218 7.96 -10.58 -0.82
N VAL A 219 8.14 -9.26 -0.88
CA VAL A 219 8.74 -8.47 0.21
C VAL A 219 7.97 -8.65 1.53
N VAL A 220 6.66 -8.85 1.46
CA VAL A 220 5.78 -9.07 2.62
C VAL A 220 6.08 -10.43 3.27
N ALA A 221 6.08 -11.50 2.48
CA ALA A 221 6.37 -12.85 2.98
C ALA A 221 7.79 -12.96 3.56
N ARG A 222 8.78 -12.32 2.90
CA ARG A 222 10.15 -12.27 3.43
C ARG A 222 10.24 -11.53 4.77
N ALA A 223 9.50 -10.43 4.95
CA ALA A 223 9.45 -9.72 6.23
C ALA A 223 8.75 -10.53 7.32
N ALA A 224 7.69 -11.30 6.99
CA ALA A 224 7.03 -12.20 7.95
C ALA A 224 8.02 -13.21 8.56
N ASP A 225 8.90 -13.78 7.72
CA ASP A 225 9.90 -14.76 8.13
C ASP A 225 11.10 -14.12 8.84
N ALA A 226 11.66 -13.05 8.28
CA ALA A 226 12.96 -12.50 8.69
C ALA A 226 12.86 -11.26 9.58
N GLY A 227 11.65 -10.81 9.91
CA GLY A 227 11.39 -9.58 10.66
C GLY A 227 11.41 -8.31 9.81
N THR A 228 12.26 -8.24 8.79
CA THR A 228 12.33 -7.11 7.84
C THR A 228 12.67 -7.60 6.44
N SER A 229 12.29 -6.84 5.42
CA SER A 229 12.69 -7.11 4.04
C SER A 229 12.57 -5.84 3.21
N SER A 230 13.53 -5.63 2.31
CA SER A 230 13.45 -4.57 1.30
C SER A 230 13.73 -5.13 -0.10
N SER A 231 13.32 -4.39 -1.12
CA SER A 231 13.60 -4.70 -2.51
C SER A 231 13.66 -3.41 -3.33
N ARG A 232 14.50 -3.39 -4.36
CA ARG A 232 14.49 -2.32 -5.39
C ARG A 232 13.66 -2.69 -6.61
N ASP A 233 13.10 -3.90 -6.60
CA ASP A 233 12.28 -4.44 -7.67
C ASP A 233 11.29 -5.47 -7.08
N ALA A 234 10.38 -4.98 -6.25
CA ALA A 234 9.28 -5.76 -5.71
C ALA A 234 8.13 -5.82 -6.71
N SER A 235 7.35 -6.90 -6.57
CA SER A 235 6.04 -7.02 -7.17
C SER A 235 4.93 -6.98 -6.13
N VAL A 236 3.73 -6.62 -6.59
CA VAL A 236 2.49 -6.66 -5.82
C VAL A 236 1.48 -7.52 -6.59
N MET A 237 0.91 -8.52 -5.92
CA MET A 237 -0.15 -9.37 -6.46
C MET A 237 -1.52 -8.73 -6.22
N TYR A 238 -2.39 -8.80 -7.23
CA TYR A 238 -3.77 -8.33 -7.17
C TYR A 238 -4.75 -9.51 -7.21
N GLY A 239 -5.97 -9.33 -6.70
CA GLY A 239 -7.00 -10.38 -6.69
C GLY A 239 -7.42 -10.94 -8.06
N THR A 240 -6.95 -10.35 -9.16
CA THR A 240 -7.08 -10.90 -10.53
C THR A 240 -6.01 -11.97 -10.86
N GLY A 241 -5.05 -12.20 -9.96
CA GLY A 241 -3.86 -13.03 -10.21
C GLY A 241 -2.74 -12.32 -10.98
N ARG A 242 -2.94 -11.06 -11.39
CA ARG A 242 -1.89 -10.26 -12.05
C ARG A 242 -0.94 -9.68 -11.04
N GLN A 243 0.33 -9.54 -11.44
CA GLN A 243 1.35 -8.86 -10.65
C GLN A 243 1.77 -7.56 -11.34
N GLN A 244 2.01 -6.53 -10.53
CA GLN A 244 2.67 -5.31 -10.99
C GLN A 244 4.07 -5.26 -10.39
N HIS A 245 5.07 -5.02 -11.23
CA HIS A 245 6.49 -5.05 -10.90
C HIS A 245 7.11 -3.66 -10.97
N GLY A 246 8.35 -3.52 -10.52
CA GLY A 246 9.13 -2.28 -10.62
C GLY A 246 9.05 -1.38 -9.39
N PHE A 247 8.44 -1.83 -8.29
CA PHE A 247 8.39 -1.06 -7.06
C PHE A 247 9.73 -1.14 -6.32
N ALA A 248 10.18 -0.04 -5.71
CA ALA A 248 10.98 -0.18 -4.51
C ALA A 248 10.07 -0.43 -3.32
N ALA A 249 10.46 -1.32 -2.42
CA ALA A 249 9.67 -1.68 -1.28
C ALA A 249 10.50 -1.82 -0.01
N ASP A 250 9.87 -1.49 1.10
CA ASP A 250 10.34 -1.73 2.46
C ASP A 250 9.20 -2.40 3.24
N ALA A 251 9.51 -3.39 4.06
CA ALA A 251 8.54 -4.10 4.88
C ALA A 251 9.15 -4.50 6.22
N VAL A 252 8.30 -4.44 7.25
CA VAL A 252 8.64 -4.82 8.62
C VAL A 252 7.53 -5.69 9.19
N ARG A 253 7.90 -6.71 9.93
CA ARG A 253 6.99 -7.47 10.79
C ARG A 253 6.88 -6.79 12.14
N ASP A 254 5.65 -6.72 12.61
CA ASP A 254 5.26 -6.17 13.90
C ASP A 254 4.21 -7.11 14.51
N ASP A 255 4.62 -7.90 15.49
CA ASP A 255 3.85 -9.02 16.05
C ASP A 255 3.30 -9.98 14.98
N ASP A 256 1.98 -10.00 14.81
CA ASP A 256 1.21 -10.84 13.88
C ASP A 256 0.93 -10.15 12.54
N TYR A 257 1.51 -8.98 12.31
CA TYR A 257 1.28 -8.16 11.14
C TYR A 257 2.57 -7.89 10.37
N VAL A 258 2.43 -7.67 9.07
CA VAL A 258 3.48 -7.13 8.22
C VAL A 258 2.99 -5.81 7.64
N TYR A 259 3.75 -4.75 7.88
CA TYR A 259 3.57 -3.48 7.18
C TYR A 259 4.52 -3.44 5.99
N ALA A 260 4.05 -2.89 4.87
CA ALA A 260 4.88 -2.67 3.71
C ALA A 260 4.56 -1.35 3.04
N VAL A 261 5.61 -0.69 2.54
CA VAL A 261 5.56 0.55 1.77
C VAL A 261 6.20 0.29 0.43
N PHE A 262 5.50 0.66 -0.65
CA PHE A 262 5.96 0.49 -2.03
C PHE A 262 5.95 1.85 -2.74
N THR A 263 6.98 2.13 -3.53
CA THR A 263 7.08 3.37 -4.33
C THR A 263 7.37 3.06 -5.79
N ALA A 264 6.65 3.74 -6.68
CA ALA A 264 6.80 3.66 -8.15
C ALA A 264 8.06 4.37 -8.70
N GLY A 265 8.94 4.82 -7.81
CA GLY A 265 10.14 5.59 -8.13
C GLY A 265 11.20 5.40 -7.06
N LYS A 266 12.19 6.31 -7.02
CA LYS A 266 13.25 6.26 -6.01
C LYS A 266 12.65 6.55 -4.63
N PRO A 267 12.67 5.59 -3.68
CA PRO A 267 12.24 5.87 -2.34
C PRO A 267 13.28 6.73 -1.64
N GLY A 268 12.86 7.55 -0.68
CA GLY A 268 13.78 8.42 0.05
C GLY A 268 14.88 7.65 0.79
N TRP A 269 14.57 6.42 1.27
CA TRP A 269 15.47 5.59 2.07
C TRP A 269 16.56 4.89 1.25
N VAL A 270 16.53 4.99 -0.10
CA VAL A 270 17.59 4.46 -0.95
C VAL A 270 18.62 5.56 -1.26
N THR A 271 19.81 5.40 -0.68
CA THR A 271 20.98 6.24 -1.00
C THR A 271 21.69 5.77 -2.28
N GLY A 272 22.30 6.71 -3.01
CA GLY A 272 23.08 6.41 -4.21
C GLY A 272 22.26 6.28 -5.50
N PHE A 273 22.86 5.65 -6.51
CA PHE A 273 22.25 5.44 -7.83
C PHE A 273 21.04 4.50 -7.73
N TYR A 274 19.92 4.94 -8.32
CA TYR A 274 18.69 4.17 -8.44
C TYR A 274 18.23 4.26 -9.89
N ALA A 275 18.31 3.14 -10.60
CA ALA A 275 17.71 3.03 -11.92
C ALA A 275 16.20 2.94 -11.74
N SER A 276 15.49 4.05 -11.91
CA SER A 276 14.03 4.07 -11.85
C SER A 276 13.48 3.08 -12.88
N LYS A 277 12.68 2.12 -12.41
CA LYS A 277 11.92 1.23 -13.27
C LYS A 277 10.54 1.80 -13.46
N ASN A 278 10.03 1.74 -14.69
CA ASN A 278 8.61 2.00 -14.91
C ASN A 278 7.84 0.82 -14.33
N LEU A 279 6.71 1.11 -13.69
CA LEU A 279 5.80 0.04 -13.30
C LEU A 279 5.28 -0.67 -14.55
N TYR A 280 5.29 -2.00 -14.51
CA TYR A 280 4.75 -2.81 -15.58
C TYR A 280 3.93 -3.96 -15.01
N TRP A 281 2.89 -4.34 -15.76
CA TRP A 281 2.08 -5.50 -15.45
C TRP A 281 2.77 -6.74 -16.00
N GLY A 282 3.19 -7.64 -15.11
CA GLY A 282 3.65 -8.97 -15.50
C GLY A 282 2.44 -9.86 -15.79
N SER A 283 2.56 -10.76 -16.77
CA SER A 283 1.72 -11.96 -16.78
C SER A 283 2.08 -12.80 -15.55
N ALA A 284 1.20 -13.70 -15.11
CA ALA A 284 1.51 -14.65 -14.04
C ALA A 284 2.58 -15.69 -14.45
N GLU A 285 3.23 -15.46 -15.59
CA GLU A 285 4.26 -16.27 -16.21
C GLU A 285 5.64 -15.82 -15.72
N HIS A 286 6.46 -16.80 -15.39
CA HIS A 286 7.81 -16.65 -14.93
C HIS A 286 8.76 -17.18 -15.98
N ASP A 287 9.76 -16.38 -16.34
CA ASP A 287 10.85 -16.84 -17.16
C ASP A 287 11.91 -17.51 -16.29
N CYS A 288 12.12 -18.79 -16.52
CA CYS A 288 13.23 -19.54 -15.97
C CYS A 288 14.50 -19.29 -16.79
N ARG A 289 15.65 -19.39 -16.12
CA ARG A 289 16.97 -19.32 -16.76
C ARG A 289 17.21 -20.44 -17.79
N CYS A 290 16.45 -21.55 -17.75
CA CYS A 290 16.50 -22.57 -18.79
C CYS A 290 15.78 -22.15 -20.09
N GLY A 291 15.19 -20.96 -20.13
CA GLY A 291 14.41 -20.44 -21.26
C GLY A 291 12.93 -20.78 -21.21
N ALA A 292 12.47 -21.49 -20.17
CA ALA A 292 11.07 -21.85 -20.00
C ALA A 292 10.28 -20.68 -19.43
N THR A 293 9.12 -20.39 -20.02
CA THR A 293 8.15 -19.45 -19.48
C THR A 293 7.00 -20.26 -18.87
N PHE A 294 6.70 -20.09 -17.58
CA PHE A 294 5.72 -20.92 -16.88
C PHE A 294 4.87 -20.13 -15.88
N THR A 295 3.57 -20.45 -15.79
CA THR A 295 2.65 -19.81 -14.84
C THR A 295 2.74 -20.46 -13.46
N ARG A 296 2.66 -19.67 -12.37
CA ARG A 296 2.58 -20.26 -11.01
C ARG A 296 1.34 -21.13 -10.88
N GLY A 297 1.54 -22.38 -10.47
CA GLY A 297 0.49 -23.37 -10.22
C GLY A 297 0.88 -24.26 -9.04
N ALA A 298 -0.10 -24.57 -8.19
CA ALA A 298 0.02 -25.04 -6.81
C ALA A 298 0.74 -26.40 -6.53
N GLU A 299 1.66 -26.87 -7.37
CA GLU A 299 2.12 -28.27 -7.33
C GLU A 299 3.64 -28.48 -7.14
N ALA A 300 4.47 -27.44 -7.06
CA ALA A 300 5.90 -27.62 -6.79
C ALA A 300 6.55 -26.46 -6.02
N TYR A 301 6.29 -26.40 -4.71
CA TYR A 301 7.08 -25.55 -3.81
C TYR A 301 8.51 -26.06 -3.71
N CYS A 302 9.49 -25.16 -3.78
CA CYS A 302 10.88 -25.52 -3.53
C CYS A 302 11.07 -25.90 -2.06
N GLU A 303 11.42 -27.16 -1.77
CA GLU A 303 11.66 -27.66 -0.42
C GLU A 303 12.79 -26.92 0.33
N THR A 304 13.70 -26.26 -0.40
CA THR A 304 14.86 -25.58 0.20
C THR A 304 14.51 -24.21 0.77
N CYS A 305 13.74 -23.40 0.04
CA CYS A 305 13.38 -22.05 0.49
C CYS A 305 11.91 -21.90 0.87
N ASN A 306 11.10 -22.94 0.67
CA ASN A 306 9.67 -23.03 0.96
C ASN A 306 8.83 -21.85 0.41
N ARG A 307 9.36 -21.16 -0.60
CA ARG A 307 8.85 -19.85 -1.05
C ARG A 307 8.78 -19.69 -2.57
N GLY A 308 9.72 -20.26 -3.32
CA GLY A 308 9.74 -20.15 -4.77
C GLY A 308 9.12 -21.36 -5.46
N ASP A 309 8.51 -21.12 -6.63
CA ASP A 309 8.08 -22.19 -7.51
C ASP A 309 9.29 -22.84 -8.16
N THR A 310 9.21 -24.16 -8.28
CA THR A 310 10.20 -24.94 -9.00
C THR A 310 9.85 -24.87 -10.48
N CYS A 311 10.79 -24.48 -11.35
CA CYS A 311 10.51 -24.45 -12.79
C CYS A 311 10.08 -25.85 -13.25
N PRO A 312 8.93 -26.00 -13.92
CA PRO A 312 8.44 -27.32 -14.34
C PRO A 312 9.32 -27.98 -15.40
N GLU A 313 10.13 -27.20 -16.13
CA GLU A 313 11.04 -27.75 -17.13
C GLU A 313 12.38 -28.20 -16.56
N CYS A 314 13.02 -27.38 -15.72
CA CYS A 314 14.38 -27.68 -15.24
C CYS A 314 14.46 -28.10 -13.78
N GLY A 315 13.36 -28.02 -13.01
CA GLY A 315 13.34 -28.38 -11.59
C GLY A 315 14.15 -27.43 -10.70
N VAL A 316 14.59 -26.28 -11.22
CA VAL A 316 15.38 -25.30 -10.46
C VAL A 316 14.48 -24.18 -9.96
N CYS A 317 14.61 -23.85 -8.68
CA CYS A 317 13.98 -22.67 -8.09
C CYS A 317 14.92 -21.46 -8.17
N ALA A 318 14.36 -20.26 -8.28
CA ALA A 318 15.09 -18.99 -8.21
C ALA A 318 15.94 -18.83 -6.93
N CYS A 319 15.60 -19.53 -5.83
CA CYS A 319 16.36 -19.49 -4.58
C CYS A 319 17.58 -20.44 -4.54
N ALA A 320 17.78 -21.28 -5.57
CA ALA A 320 18.98 -22.09 -5.66
C ALA A 320 20.21 -21.17 -5.71
N PRO A 321 21.20 -21.34 -4.81
CA PRO A 321 22.39 -20.51 -4.82
C PRO A 321 23.06 -20.63 -6.19
N GLU A 322 23.45 -19.49 -6.75
CA GLU A 322 24.30 -19.50 -7.92
C GLU A 322 25.57 -20.29 -7.56
N PRO A 323 25.93 -21.35 -8.28
CA PRO A 323 27.33 -21.63 -8.44
C PRO A 323 27.85 -20.49 -9.33
N VAL A 324 28.15 -19.33 -8.73
CA VAL A 324 29.14 -18.44 -9.31
C VAL A 324 30.45 -19.21 -9.20
N ARG A 325 30.66 -20.14 -10.14
CA ARG A 325 31.99 -20.64 -10.40
C ARG A 325 32.66 -19.50 -11.11
N ASP A 326 33.25 -18.63 -10.32
CA ASP A 326 34.25 -17.68 -10.76
C ASP A 326 35.30 -18.46 -11.56
N LEU A 327 35.23 -18.33 -12.89
CA LEU A 327 36.18 -18.95 -13.80
C LEU A 327 37.25 -17.91 -14.09
N THR A 328 38.50 -18.31 -13.93
CA THR A 328 39.64 -17.49 -14.33
C THR A 328 39.89 -17.70 -15.82
N CYS A 329 39.87 -16.61 -16.60
CA CYS A 329 40.14 -16.67 -18.02
C CYS A 329 41.60 -17.12 -18.23
N THR A 330 41.85 -18.11 -19.08
CA THR A 330 43.21 -18.60 -19.34
C THR A 330 44.07 -17.65 -20.17
N ASP A 331 43.51 -16.54 -20.66
CA ASP A 331 44.20 -15.57 -21.52
C ASP A 331 44.48 -14.23 -20.80
N CYS A 332 43.43 -13.53 -20.33
CA CYS A 332 43.62 -12.30 -19.55
C CYS A 332 43.80 -12.51 -18.04
N PHE A 333 43.68 -13.74 -17.54
CA PHE A 333 43.79 -14.11 -16.11
C PHE A 333 42.79 -13.40 -15.18
N MET A 334 41.80 -12.70 -15.73
CA MET A 334 40.72 -12.07 -14.98
C MET A 334 39.66 -13.10 -14.59
N VAL A 335 39.10 -12.91 -13.39
CA VAL A 335 37.98 -13.72 -12.89
C VAL A 335 36.68 -13.17 -13.45
N TRP A 336 35.91 -14.02 -14.11
CA TRP A 336 34.63 -13.65 -14.70
C TRP A 336 33.53 -14.67 -14.33
N PRO A 337 32.27 -14.24 -14.23
CA PRO A 337 31.15 -15.16 -14.10
C PRO A 337 31.05 -16.05 -15.35
N THR A 338 30.47 -17.25 -15.21
CA THR A 338 30.33 -18.23 -16.31
C THR A 338 29.61 -17.68 -17.55
N SER A 339 28.77 -16.66 -17.41
CA SER A 339 28.09 -15.97 -18.52
C SER A 339 29.04 -15.28 -19.51
N HIS A 340 30.27 -14.96 -19.09
CA HIS A 340 31.31 -14.39 -19.95
C HIS A 340 32.10 -15.44 -20.75
N TYR A 341 31.70 -16.72 -20.67
CA TYR A 341 32.33 -17.82 -21.40
C TYR A 341 31.29 -18.49 -22.31
N LEU A 342 31.75 -19.06 -23.43
CA LEU A 342 30.92 -20.04 -24.16
C LEU A 342 30.77 -21.31 -23.32
N PRO A 343 29.73 -22.12 -23.55
CA PRO A 343 29.58 -23.42 -22.88
C PRO A 343 30.85 -24.27 -23.00
N GLY A 344 31.47 -24.59 -21.86
CA GLY A 344 32.73 -25.36 -21.79
C GLY A 344 34.02 -24.58 -22.13
N GLY A 345 33.94 -23.27 -22.35
CA GLY A 345 35.09 -22.42 -22.67
C GLY A 345 35.91 -22.01 -21.44
N THR A 346 37.22 -21.85 -21.63
CA THR A 346 38.16 -21.35 -20.61
C THR A 346 38.69 -19.93 -20.90
N VAL A 347 38.33 -19.37 -22.06
CA VAL A 347 38.70 -18.02 -22.51
C VAL A 347 37.44 -17.16 -22.54
N CYS A 348 37.48 -15.99 -21.90
CA CYS A 348 36.33 -15.08 -21.84
C CYS A 348 36.04 -14.47 -23.22
N GLN A 349 34.80 -14.02 -23.42
CA GLN A 349 34.36 -13.44 -24.70
C GLN A 349 35.18 -12.21 -25.11
N GLY A 350 35.59 -11.36 -24.16
CA GLY A 350 36.42 -10.18 -24.46
C GLY A 350 37.78 -10.53 -25.11
N CYS A 351 38.45 -11.59 -24.66
CA CYS A 351 39.71 -12.06 -25.24
C CYS A 351 39.54 -12.81 -26.57
N ARG A 352 38.31 -13.08 -27.01
CA ARG A 352 38.03 -13.73 -28.29
C ARG A 352 37.77 -12.75 -29.41
N GLU A 353 37.44 -11.51 -29.06
CA GLU A 353 37.12 -10.44 -30.01
C GLU A 353 38.35 -9.59 -30.38
N ASP A 354 39.49 -9.81 -29.68
CA ASP A 354 40.82 -9.21 -29.93
C ASP A 354 41.76 -10.20 -30.65
#